data_AF-A0AB37L6H8-F1
#
_entry.id   AF-A0AB37L6H8-F1
#
_cell.length_a   1.000
_cell.length_b   1.000
_cell.length_c   1.000
_cell.angle_alpha   90.00
_cell.angle_beta   90.00
_cell.angle_gamma   90.00
#
_symmetry.space_group_name_H-M   'P 1'
#
loop_
_entity.id
_entity.type
_entity.pdbx_description
1 polymer ?
#
loop_
_entity_poly.entity_id
_entity_poly.type
_entity_poly.pdbx_seq_one_letter_code
_entity_poly.pdbx_strand_id
1 'polypeptide(L)' 'MRKMVCPQCKVGAFFVMNGQGERLPVYISDKGEIVPKDSTSSLEGYDLDTVYCLCCSWRGTPKRLVRY' A
#
# COMPACT_ATOMS: atom_id res chain seq x y z
N MET A 1 15.31 1.25 3.64
CA MET A 1 14.55 0.29 2.81
C MET A 1 14.05 1.01 1.57
N ARG A 2 14.28 0.46 0.35
CA ARG A 2 13.68 1.04 -0.87
C ARG A 2 12.19 0.67 -0.89
N LYS A 3 11.35 1.63 -1.30
CA LYS A 3 9.89 1.47 -1.35
C LYS A 3 9.45 1.48 -2.80
N MET A 4 8.44 0.67 -3.10
CA MET A 4 7.74 0.73 -4.37
C MET A 4 6.85 1.97 -4.40
N VAL A 5 6.61 2.52 -5.59
CA VAL A 5 5.82 3.74 -5.78
C VAL A 5 4.67 3.52 -6.76
N CYS A 6 3.69 4.42 -6.68
CA CYS A 6 2.53 4.41 -7.55
C CYS A 6 2.99 4.57 -9.02
N PRO A 7 2.53 3.72 -9.95
CA PRO A 7 2.93 3.83 -11.34
C PRO A 7 2.49 5.15 -11.98
N GLN A 8 1.39 5.76 -11.51
CA GLN A 8 0.84 7.00 -12.04
C GLN A 8 1.52 8.26 -11.49
N CYS A 9 1.54 8.44 -10.16
CA CYS A 9 2.02 9.68 -9.54
C CYS A 9 3.36 9.58 -8.82
N LYS A 10 4.02 8.40 -8.84
CA LYS A 10 5.32 8.13 -8.21
C LYS A 10 5.39 8.35 -6.69
N VAL A 11 4.25 8.45 -6.02
CA VAL A 11 4.16 8.51 -4.55
C VAL A 11 4.24 7.10 -3.94
N GLY A 12 5.03 6.92 -2.88
CA GLY A 12 5.23 5.66 -2.15
C GLY A 12 4.32 5.48 -0.92
N ALA A 13 3.19 6.19 -0.88
CA ALA A 13 2.24 6.19 0.23
C ALA A 13 0.91 5.58 -0.23
N PHE A 14 0.46 4.54 0.48
CA PHE A 14 -0.72 3.75 0.14
C PHE A 14 -1.57 3.49 1.37
N PHE A 15 -2.75 2.93 1.16
CA PHE A 15 -3.53 2.28 2.21
C PHE A 15 -4.12 0.95 1.72
N VAL A 16 -4.40 0.07 2.65
CA VAL A 16 -5.25 -1.12 2.46
C VAL A 16 -6.58 -0.89 3.16
N MET A 17 -7.62 -1.62 2.73
CA MET A 17 -8.97 -1.47 3.28
C MET A 17 -9.48 -2.82 3.78
N ASN A 18 -10.17 -2.83 4.92
CA ASN A 18 -10.86 -4.03 5.40
C ASN A 18 -12.32 -4.07 4.92
N GLY A 19 -13.03 -5.16 5.25
CA GLY A 19 -14.44 -5.34 4.89
C GLY A 19 -15.39 -4.31 5.52
N GLN A 20 -14.95 -3.58 6.54
CA GLN A 20 -15.73 -2.52 7.20
C GLN A 20 -15.45 -1.12 6.61
N GLY A 21 -14.56 -1.03 5.62
CA GLY A 21 -14.19 0.24 4.98
C GLY A 21 -13.12 1.05 5.73
N GLU A 22 -12.55 0.49 6.80
CA GLU A 22 -11.44 1.12 7.52
C GLU A 22 -10.19 1.10 6.67
N ARG A 23 -9.39 2.17 6.76
CA ARG A 23 -8.20 2.36 5.91
C ARG A 23 -6.96 2.36 6.77
N LEU A 24 -6.03 1.48 6.48
CA LEU A 24 -4.74 1.43 7.17
C LEU A 24 -3.63 1.95 6.24
N PRO A 25 -2.93 3.03 6.61
CA PRO A 25 -1.79 3.53 5.85
C PRO A 25 -0.62 2.54 5.84
N VAL A 26 -0.09 2.27 4.65
CA VAL A 26 1.01 1.33 4.42
C VAL A 26 2.04 1.87 3.42
N TYR A 27 3.21 1.25 3.40
CA TYR A 27 4.15 1.33 2.28
C TYR A 27 4.42 -0.08 1.74
N ILE A 28 4.87 -0.18 0.50
CA ILE A 28 5.23 -1.46 -0.12
C ILE A 28 6.76 -1.53 -0.23
N SER A 29 7.35 -2.61 0.26
CA SER A 29 8.79 -2.87 0.14
C SER A 29 9.18 -3.14 -1.31
N ASP A 30 10.47 -3.02 -1.64
CA ASP A 30 11.02 -3.38 -2.95
C ASP A 30 10.88 -4.88 -3.31
N LYS A 31 10.52 -5.71 -2.32
CA LYS A 31 10.11 -7.11 -2.46
C LYS A 31 8.61 -7.30 -2.68
N GLY A 32 7.82 -6.23 -2.64
CA GLY A 32 6.37 -6.27 -2.78
C GLY A 32 5.60 -6.56 -1.49
N GLU A 33 6.27 -6.52 -0.33
CA GLU A 33 5.63 -6.76 0.96
C GLU A 33 4.91 -5.50 1.44
N ILE A 34 3.67 -5.66 1.91
CA ILE A 34 2.91 -4.57 2.51
C ILE A 34 3.37 -4.41 3.95
N VAL A 35 3.73 -3.18 4.32
CA VAL A 35 4.21 -2.85 5.65
C VAL A 35 3.40 -1.67 6.21
N PRO A 36 2.78 -1.82 7.40
CA PRO A 36 2.13 -0.73 8.11
C PRO A 36 3.05 0.48 8.26
N LYS A 37 2.48 1.68 8.11
CA LYS A 37 3.22 2.92 8.38
C LYS A 37 3.50 3.08 9.88
N ASP A 38 2.55 2.66 10.71
CA ASP A 38 2.70 2.58 12.16
C ASP A 38 3.04 1.13 12.54
N SER A 39 4.18 0.94 13.21
CA SER A 39 4.67 -0.37 13.63
C SER A 39 3.80 -1.06 14.69
N THR A 40 2.92 -0.32 15.35
CA THR A 40 1.97 -0.88 16.33
C THR A 40 0.67 -1.38 15.68
N SER A 41 0.43 -1.02 14.43
CA SER A 41 -0.76 -1.44 13.69
C SER A 41 -0.61 -2.86 13.13
N SER A 42 -1.68 -3.65 13.22
CA SER A 42 -1.77 -4.97 12.61
C SER A 42 -2.37 -4.90 11.21
N LEU A 43 -1.95 -5.81 10.32
CA LEU A 43 -2.56 -6.04 9.00
C LEU A 43 -3.74 -7.04 9.07
N GLU A 44 -4.04 -7.59 10.26
CA GLU A 44 -5.10 -8.57 10.44
C GLU A 44 -6.46 -7.99 10.01
N GLY A 45 -7.19 -8.74 9.19
CA GLY A 45 -8.51 -8.35 8.68
C GLY A 45 -8.50 -7.39 7.47
N TYR A 46 -7.34 -6.91 7.02
CA TYR A 46 -7.24 -6.06 5.82
C TYR A 46 -7.07 -6.87 4.53
N ASP A 47 -7.61 -6.37 3.42
CA ASP A 47 -7.31 -6.89 2.09
C ASP A 47 -5.88 -6.50 1.69
N LEU A 48 -5.01 -7.49 1.53
CA LEU A 48 -3.62 -7.32 1.12
C LEU A 48 -3.40 -7.54 -0.38
N ASP A 49 -4.43 -7.96 -1.13
CA ASP A 49 -4.37 -8.09 -2.58
C ASP A 49 -4.55 -6.74 -3.28
N THR A 50 -5.26 -5.80 -2.67
CA THR A 50 -5.50 -4.46 -3.24
C THR A 50 -4.89 -3.35 -2.37
N VAL A 51 -3.99 -2.57 -2.96
CA VAL A 51 -3.49 -1.32 -2.37
C VAL A 51 -4.04 -0.12 -3.12
N TYR A 52 -4.29 0.96 -2.39
CA TYR A 52 -4.85 2.20 -2.90
C TYR A 52 -3.82 3.32 -2.71
N CYS A 53 -3.55 4.09 -3.75
CA CYS A 53 -2.66 5.24 -3.64
C CYS A 53 -3.29 6.32 -2.77
N LEU A 54 -2.52 6.91 -1.83
CA LEU A 54 -3.01 8.00 -1.00
C LEU A 54 -3.10 9.35 -1.74
N CYS A 55 -2.37 9.51 -2.86
CA CYS A 55 -2.25 10.78 -3.57
C CYS A 55 -3.13 10.87 -4.83
N CYS A 56 -3.41 9.74 -5.49
CA CYS A 56 -4.25 9.69 -6.68
C CYS A 56 -5.28 8.56 -6.56
N SER A 57 -6.16 8.43 -7.54
CA SER A 57 -7.21 7.40 -7.53
C SER A 57 -6.74 6.00 -7.97
N TRP A 58 -5.42 5.79 -8.11
CA TRP A 58 -4.90 4.49 -8.52
C TRP A 58 -5.12 3.44 -7.43
N ARG A 59 -5.55 2.24 -7.85
CA ARG A 59 -5.59 1.05 -7.03
C ARG A 59 -5.16 -0.17 -7.83
N GLY A 60 -4.61 -1.16 -7.17
CA GLY A 60 -4.22 -2.43 -7.79
C GLY A 60 -3.37 -3.28 -6.87
N THR A 61 -2.88 -4.39 -7.41
CA THR A 61 -2.04 -5.31 -6.65
C THR A 61 -0.64 -4.74 -6.40
N PRO A 62 0.04 -5.03 -5.28
CA PRO A 62 1.41 -4.61 -5.00
C PRO A 62 2.42 -4.91 -6.14
N LYS A 63 2.20 -6.01 -6.87
CA LYS A 63 3.02 -6.42 -8.03
C LYS A 63 3.00 -5.43 -9.21
N ARG A 64 2.02 -4.53 -9.28
CA ARG A 64 1.89 -3.52 -10.35
C ARG A 64 2.56 -2.19 -10.01
N LEU A 65 3.09 -2.06 -8.80
CA LEU A 65 3.88 -0.89 -8.42
C LEU A 65 5.24 -0.90 -9.11
N VAL A 66 5.89 0.25 -9.14
CA VAL A 66 7.19 0.40 -9.81
C VAL A 66 8.27 0.81 -8.82
N ARG A 67 9.51 0.47 -9.14
CA ARG A 67 10.67 1.02 -8.44
C ARG A 67 10.95 2.43 -8.97
N TYR A 68 11.42 3.31 -8.10
CA TYR A 68 11.93 4.63 -8.44
C TYR A 68 13.38 4.73 -7.98
#